data_AF-A0A1J3CSW3-F1
#
_entry.id   AF-A0A1J3CSW3-F1
#
_cell.length_a   1.000
_cell.length_b   1.000
_cell.length_c   1.000
_cell.angle_alpha   90.00
_cell.angle_beta   90.00
_cell.angle_gamma   90.00
#
_symmetry.space_group_name_H-M   'P 1'
#
loop_
_entity.id
_entity.type
_entity.pdbx_description
1 polymer ?
#
loop_
_entity_poly.entity_id
_entity_poly.type
_entity_poly.pdbx_seq_one_letter_code
_entity_poly.pdbx_strand_id
1 'polypeptide(L)'
;TAIQDWLTSRVAMELMRQGAMYTVLKSLLAAMAWPATILVAADFIDSRWSIAIDRSDKAGRLLADALRKGLQGNRPVTLVGFSLGARVVFKCLQALAETEKNVLS
;
A
#
# COMPACT_ATOMS: atom_id res chain seq x y z
N THR A 1 -7.07 -51.69 36.73
CA THR A 1 -7.81 -50.89 35.72
C THR A 1 -8.35 -49.59 36.31
N ALA A 2 -9.13 -49.58 37.39
CA ALA A 2 -9.72 -48.33 37.93
C ALA A 2 -8.75 -47.18 38.31
N ILE A 3 -7.57 -47.48 38.89
CA ILE A 3 -6.59 -46.44 39.29
C ILE A 3 -5.91 -45.82 38.07
N GLN A 4 -5.65 -46.63 37.03
CA GLN A 4 -5.08 -46.14 35.77
C GLN A 4 -6.08 -45.25 35.05
N ASP A 5 -7.36 -45.63 35.03
CA ASP A 5 -8.43 -44.83 34.41
C ASP A 5 -8.65 -43.49 35.14
N TRP A 6 -8.50 -43.47 36.47
CA TRP A 6 -8.57 -42.23 37.24
C TRP A 6 -7.39 -41.29 36.93
N LEU A 7 -6.17 -41.83 36.83
CA LEU A 7 -4.97 -41.05 36.52
C LEU A 7 -5.00 -40.50 35.08
N THR A 8 -5.39 -41.32 34.10
CA THR A 8 -5.51 -40.89 32.70
C THR A 8 -6.57 -39.80 32.55
N SER A 9 -7.69 -39.91 33.28
CA SER A 9 -8.74 -38.90 33.31
C SER A 9 -8.27 -37.56 33.86
N ARG A 10 -7.45 -37.57 34.93
CA ARG A 10 -6.87 -36.35 35.52
C ARG A 10 -5.92 -35.64 34.55
N VAL A 11 -5.02 -36.39 33.93
CA VAL A 11 -4.05 -35.85 32.96
C VAL A 11 -4.77 -35.32 31.71
N ALA A 12 -5.76 -36.05 31.19
CA ALA A 12 -6.55 -35.62 30.04
C ALA A 12 -7.34 -34.33 30.33
N MET A 13 -7.93 -34.22 31.53
CA MET A 13 -8.65 -33.02 31.96
C MET A 13 -7.72 -31.80 32.03
N GLU A 14 -6.52 -31.96 32.60
CA GLU A 14 -5.56 -30.85 32.72
C GLU A 14 -5.06 -30.41 31.34
N LEU A 15 -4.74 -31.35 30.45
CA LEU A 15 -4.36 -31.05 29.07
C LEU A 15 -5.49 -30.34 28.30
N MET A 16 -6.73 -30.79 28.43
CA MET A 16 -7.88 -30.13 27.81
C MET A 16 -8.07 -28.71 28.36
N ARG A 17 -7.95 -28.52 29.68
CA ARG A 17 -8.08 -27.22 30.33
C ARG A 17 -6.98 -26.25 29.86
N GLN A 18 -5.73 -26.71 29.82
CA GLN A 18 -4.60 -25.91 29.35
C GLN A 18 -4.71 -25.58 27.86
N GLY A 19 -5.11 -26.56 27.03
CA GLY A 19 -5.35 -26.35 25.60
C GLY A 19 -6.47 -25.35 25.32
N ALA A 20 -7.58 -25.44 26.07
CA ALA A 20 -8.69 -24.50 25.98
C ALA A 20 -8.28 -23.08 26.39
N MET A 21 -7.57 -22.95 27.52
CA MET A 21 -7.06 -21.65 28.01
C MET A 21 -6.14 -20.99 26.99
N TYR A 22 -5.23 -21.77 26.38
CA TYR A 22 -4.31 -21.27 25.37
C TYR A 22 -5.02 -20.85 24.09
N THR A 23 -6.06 -21.57 23.69
CA THR A 23 -6.86 -21.25 22.49
C THR A 23 -7.67 -19.97 22.69
N VAL A 24 -8.27 -19.78 23.88
CA VAL A 24 -8.99 -18.55 24.24
C VAL A 24 -8.04 -17.36 24.35
N LEU A 25 -6.86 -17.54 24.94
CA LEU A 25 -5.84 -16.50 24.98
C LEU A 25 -5.38 -16.12 23.56
N LYS A 26 -5.16 -17.12 22.69
CA LYS A 26 -4.82 -16.88 21.29
C LYS A 26 -5.93 -16.18 20.51
N SER A 27 -7.19 -16.55 20.71
CA SER A 27 -8.30 -15.89 20.03
C SER A 27 -8.46 -14.45 20.50
N LEU A 28 -8.26 -14.16 21.78
CA LEU A 28 -8.25 -12.80 22.32
C LEU A 28 -7.07 -11.98 21.77
N LEU A 29 -5.86 -12.54 21.80
CA LEU A 29 -4.67 -11.89 21.25
C LEU A 29 -4.80 -11.67 19.73
N ALA A 30 -5.35 -12.62 18.98
CA ALA A 30 -5.59 -12.47 17.54
C ALA A 30 -6.66 -11.42 17.25
N ALA A 31 -7.74 -11.38 18.05
CA ALA A 31 -8.78 -10.36 17.93
C ALA A 31 -8.24 -8.94 18.18
N MET A 32 -7.24 -8.79 19.07
CA MET A 32 -6.56 -7.50 19.31
C MET A 32 -5.43 -7.22 18.31
N ALA A 33 -4.73 -8.25 17.84
CA ALA A 33 -3.62 -8.12 16.91
C ALA A 33 -4.07 -7.78 15.49
N TRP A 34 -5.21 -8.33 15.04
CA TRP A 34 -5.73 -8.08 13.69
C TRP A 34 -5.95 -6.58 13.41
N PRO A 35 -6.64 -5.80 14.27
CA PRO A 35 -6.75 -4.34 14.11
C PRO A 35 -5.40 -3.62 14.02
N ALA A 36 -4.45 -3.98 14.89
CA ALA A 36 -3.12 -3.36 14.91
C ALA A 36 -2.33 -3.65 13.63
N THR A 37 -2.41 -4.89 13.11
CA THR A 37 -1.74 -5.26 11.86
C THR A 37 -2.33 -4.55 10.65
N ILE A 38 -3.65 -4.34 10.60
CA ILE A 38 -4.30 -3.56 9.54
C ILE A 38 -3.83 -2.11 9.57
N LEU A 39 -3.78 -1.48 10.75
CA LEU A 39 -3.34 -0.09 10.87
C LEU A 39 -1.92 0.09 10.35
N VAL A 40 -0.98 -0.76 10.79
CA VAL A 40 0.42 -0.69 10.33
C VAL A 40 0.52 -0.94 8.82
N ALA A 41 -0.23 -1.91 8.29
CA ALA A 41 -0.24 -2.18 6.86
C ALA A 41 -0.82 -1.00 6.05
N ALA A 42 -1.88 -0.38 6.55
CA ALA A 42 -2.51 0.79 5.94
C ALA A 42 -1.55 1.98 5.91
N ASP A 43 -0.89 2.29 7.02
CA ASP A 43 0.10 3.38 7.11
C ASP A 43 1.26 3.16 6.13
N PHE A 44 1.75 1.92 6.02
CA PHE A 44 2.82 1.58 5.09
C PHE A 44 2.39 1.69 3.63
N ILE A 45 1.16 1.29 3.30
CA ILE A 45 0.60 1.41 1.95
C ILE A 45 0.40 2.88 1.60
N ASP A 46 -0.19 3.67 2.50
CA ASP A 46 -0.47 5.08 2.26
C ASP A 46 0.82 5.87 2.05
N SER A 47 1.85 5.61 2.87
CA SER A 47 3.18 6.19 2.68
C SER A 47 3.78 5.88 1.31
N ARG A 48 3.75 4.61 0.87
CA ARG A 48 4.27 4.23 -0.45
C ARG A 48 3.47 4.84 -1.60
N TRP A 49 2.15 4.90 -1.48
CA TRP A 49 1.27 5.50 -2.48
C TRP A 49 1.51 7.00 -2.61
N SER A 50 1.62 7.71 -1.49
CA SER A 50 1.95 9.13 -1.44
C SER A 50 3.30 9.45 -2.09
N ILE A 51 4.34 8.66 -1.78
CA ILE A 51 5.66 8.79 -2.43
C ILE A 51 5.55 8.53 -3.94
N ALA A 52 4.79 7.52 -4.34
CA ALA A 52 4.63 7.18 -5.76
C ALA A 52 3.90 8.31 -6.50
N ILE A 53 2.87 8.91 -5.90
CA ILE A 53 2.19 10.11 -6.39
C ILE A 53 3.16 11.29 -6.56
N ASP A 54 3.94 11.61 -5.53
CA ASP A 54 4.88 12.74 -5.59
C ASP A 54 5.93 12.55 -6.71
N ARG A 55 6.44 11.33 -6.85
CA ARG A 55 7.37 10.96 -7.93
C ARG A 55 6.71 11.05 -9.30
N SER A 56 5.47 10.60 -9.45
CA SER A 56 4.70 10.76 -10.69
C SER A 56 4.50 12.22 -11.06
N ASP A 57 4.19 13.08 -10.08
CA ASP A 57 3.99 14.51 -10.32
C ASP A 57 5.31 15.19 -10.75
N LYS A 58 6.44 14.81 -10.14
CA LYS A 58 7.77 15.26 -10.55
C LYS A 58 8.15 14.77 -11.94
N ALA A 59 7.91 13.50 -12.24
CA ALA A 59 8.17 12.92 -13.56
C ALA A 59 7.33 13.60 -14.65
N GLY A 60 6.07 13.94 -14.37
CA GLY A 60 5.23 14.69 -15.30
C GLY A 60 5.80 16.06 -15.65
N ARG A 61 6.30 16.81 -14.65
CA ARG A 61 6.99 18.09 -14.88
C ARG A 61 8.27 17.93 -15.69
N LEU A 62 9.09 16.94 -15.38
CA LEU A 62 10.32 16.67 -16.14
C LEU A 62 10.03 16.25 -17.59
N LEU A 63 8.96 15.47 -17.81
CA LEU A 63 8.50 15.09 -19.15
C LEU A 63 8.05 16.32 -19.95
N ALA A 64 7.33 17.25 -19.32
CA ALA A 64 6.95 18.53 -19.94
C ALA A 64 8.18 19.35 -20.34
N ASP A 65 9.18 19.44 -19.46
CA ASP A 65 10.44 20.11 -19.76
C ASP A 65 11.20 19.45 -20.92
N ALA A 66 11.22 18.11 -20.98
CA ALA A 66 11.85 17.37 -22.07
C ALA A 66 11.13 17.61 -23.40
N LEU A 67 9.79 17.60 -23.41
CA LEU A 67 9.00 17.88 -24.59
C LEU A 67 9.21 19.31 -25.09
N ARG A 68 9.27 20.28 -24.18
CA ARG A 68 9.53 21.70 -24.49
C ARG A 68 10.94 21.94 -25.04
N LYS A 69 11.94 21.23 -24.51
CA LYS A 69 13.31 21.27 -25.05
C LYS A 69 13.39 20.70 -26.48
N GLY A 70 12.32 20.06 -26.96
CA GLY A 70 12.22 19.63 -28.35
C GLY A 70 13.23 18.55 -28.71
N LEU A 71 13.56 17.65 -27.77
CA LEU A 71 14.48 16.53 -28.05
C LEU A 71 14.00 15.66 -29.23
N GLN A 72 12.69 15.61 -29.44
CA GLN A 72 12.02 14.91 -30.53
C GLN A 72 11.83 15.75 -31.81
N GLY A 73 12.29 17.01 -31.84
CA GLY A 73 11.95 17.98 -32.89
C GLY A 73 10.48 18.41 -32.86
N ASN A 74 9.97 18.98 -33.96
CA ASN A 74 8.57 19.43 -34.07
C ASN A 74 7.59 18.29 -34.42
N ARG A 75 7.91 17.05 -34.04
CA ARG A 75 7.09 15.87 -34.35
C ARG A 75 5.97 15.72 -33.31
N PRO A 76 4.74 15.38 -33.74
CA PRO A 76 3.66 15.12 -32.80
C PRO A 76 4.00 13.92 -31.91
N VAL A 77 3.70 14.02 -30.62
CA VAL A 77 3.97 12.98 -29.62
C VAL A 77 2.64 12.47 -29.06
N THR A 78 2.47 11.14 -29.05
CA THR A 78 1.34 10.48 -28.40
C THR A 78 1.77 9.92 -27.05
N LEU A 79 1.14 10.36 -25.96
CA LEU A 79 1.41 9.88 -24.61
C LEU A 79 0.33 8.89 -24.18
N VAL A 80 0.72 7.72 -23.68
CA VAL A 80 -0.17 6.70 -23.13
C VAL A 80 0.30 6.35 -21.72
N GLY A 81 -0.60 6.42 -20.75
CA GLY A 81 -0.29 6.11 -19.35
C GLY A 81 -1.46 5.44 -18.64
N PHE A 82 -1.15 4.50 -17.74
CA PHE A 82 -2.13 3.80 -16.90
C PHE A 82 -1.76 3.97 -15.42
N SER A 83 -2.75 4.01 -14.52
CA SER A 83 -2.55 4.21 -13.07
C SER A 83 -1.67 5.44 -12.78
N LEU A 84 -0.55 5.29 -12.06
CA LEU A 84 0.43 6.35 -11.81
C LEU A 84 1.02 6.96 -13.09
N GLY A 85 1.12 6.19 -14.18
CA GLY A 85 1.55 6.69 -15.48
C GLY A 85 0.53 7.64 -16.12
N ALA A 86 -0.77 7.44 -15.88
CA ALA A 86 -1.80 8.38 -16.33
C ALA A 86 -1.65 9.73 -15.60
N ARG A 87 -1.29 9.70 -14.30
CA ARG A 87 -1.00 10.90 -13.52
C ARG A 87 0.24 11.65 -14.02
N VAL A 88 1.28 10.94 -14.44
CA VAL A 88 2.46 11.54 -15.11
C VAL A 88 2.03 12.29 -16.37
N VAL A 89 1.24 11.67 -17.24
CA VAL A 89 0.74 12.31 -18.48
C VAL A 89 -0.10 13.53 -18.15
N PHE A 90 -1.03 13.43 -17.20
CA PHE A 90 -1.86 14.56 -16.78
C PHE A 90 -1.00 15.74 -16.27
N LYS A 91 -0.03 15.47 -15.38
CA LYS A 91 0.85 16.52 -14.84
C LYS A 91 1.78 17.12 -15.88
N CYS A 92 2.21 16.33 -16.86
CA CYS A 92 2.94 16.83 -18.01
C CYS A 92 2.12 17.85 -18.80
N LEU A 93 0.89 17.49 -19.19
CA LEU A 93 -0.01 18.38 -19.94
C LEU A 93 -0.37 19.63 -19.14
N GLN A 94 -0.61 19.48 -17.83
CA GLN A 94 -0.86 20.61 -16.93
C GLN A 94 0.31 21.60 -16.93
N ALA A 95 1.55 21.12 -16.77
CA ALA A 95 2.74 21.98 -16.76
C ALA A 95 2.99 22.69 -18.10
N LEU A 96 2.71 22.02 -19.22
CA LEU A 96 2.79 22.63 -20.55
C LEU A 96 1.76 23.76 -20.71
N ALA A 97 0.51 23.52 -20.32
CA ALA A 97 -0.56 24.52 -20.43
C ALA A 97 -0.37 25.73 -19.49
N GLU A 98 0.12 25.51 -18.27
CA GLU A 98 0.47 26.59 -17.34
C GLU A 98 1.60 27.48 -17.90
N THR A 99 2.58 26.86 -18.53
CA THR A 99 3.68 27.59 -19.18
C THR A 99 3.18 28.42 -20.36
N GLU A 100 2.29 27.88 -21.19
CA GLU A 100 1.70 28.61 -22.32
C GLU A 100 0.91 29.84 -21.86
N LYS A 101 0.09 29.71 -20.80
CA LYS A 101 -0.64 30.85 -20.22
C LYS A 101 0.29 31.96 -19.73
N ASN A 102 1.39 31.61 -19.08
CA ASN A 102 2.38 32.58 -18.60
C ASN A 102 3.14 33.30 -19.72
N VAL A 103 3.22 32.72 -20.92
CA VAL A 103 3.83 33.37 -22.09
C VAL A 103 2.84 34.34 -22.76
N LEU A 104 1.54 34.07 -22.64
CA LEU A 104 0.46 34.86 -23.24
C LEU A 104 -0.07 35.99 -22.35
N SER A 105 0.30 36.00 -21.06
CA SER A 105 0.02 37.07 -20.08
C SER A 105 1.16 38.07 -19.99
#